data_AF-A0A2M7P7D6-F1
#
_entry.id   AF-A0A2M7P7D6-F1
#
_cell.length_a   1.000
_cell.length_b   1.000
_cell.length_c   1.000
_cell.angle_alpha   90.00
_cell.angle_beta   90.00
_cell.angle_gamma   90.00
#
_symmetry.space_group_name_H-M   'P 1'
#
loop_
_entity.id
_entity.type
_entity.pdbx_description
1 polymer ?
#
loop_
_entity_poly.entity_id
_entity_poly.type
_entity_poly.pdbx_seq_one_letter_code
_entity_poly.pdbx_strand_id
1 'polypeptide(L)' 'HIVTPGTGRSPVLSTSVTIKAATVMDADALATGIFVMEPARGVQHVNAQAGCECFLVQHDGGTLQSAGWAKQFAAA' A
#
# COMPACT_ATOMS: atom_id res chain seq x y z
N HIS A 1 -16.02 -2.91 -0.18
CA HIS A 1 -16.14 -3.13 1.28
C HIS A 1 -15.21 -2.20 2.05
N ILE A 2 -14.06 -1.82 1.47
CA ILE A 2 -13.29 -0.65 1.92
C ILE A 2 -14.08 0.63 1.60
N VAL A 3 -14.06 1.61 2.50
CA VAL A 3 -14.82 2.86 2.41
C VAL A 3 -13.90 4.04 2.74
N THR A 4 -13.91 5.06 1.89
CA THR A 4 -13.16 6.30 2.12
C THR A 4 -13.80 7.10 3.27
N PRO A 5 -13.06 7.35 4.37
CA PRO A 5 -13.54 8.19 5.46
C PRO A 5 -13.94 9.59 4.97
N GLY A 6 -14.99 10.17 5.56
CA GLY A 6 -15.49 11.50 5.20
C GLY A 6 -16.45 11.53 4.01
N THR A 7 -16.37 10.58 3.06
CA THR A 7 -17.32 10.52 1.92
C THR A 7 -18.28 9.34 2.01
N GLY A 8 -17.91 8.26 2.68
CA GLY A 8 -18.71 7.03 2.74
C GLY A 8 -18.75 6.24 1.43
N ARG A 9 -17.95 6.61 0.43
CA ARG A 9 -17.89 5.95 -0.89
C ARG A 9 -16.75 4.95 -0.96
N SER A 10 -16.83 4.00 -1.89
CA SER A 10 -15.71 3.12 -2.19
C SER A 10 -14.54 3.93 -2.80
N PRO A 11 -13.28 3.71 -2.36
CA PRO A 11 -12.10 4.27 -3.00
C PRO A 11 -11.93 3.76 -4.43
N VAL A 12 -11.35 4.58 -5.31
CA VAL A 12 -11.26 4.30 -6.76
C VAL A 12 -9.85 4.45 -7.34
N LEU A 13 -8.86 4.81 -6.52
CA LEU A 13 -7.50 5.13 -7.00
C LEU A 13 -6.60 3.90 -7.11
N SER A 14 -6.76 2.95 -6.19
CA SER A 14 -6.02 1.69 -6.15
C SER A 14 -6.96 0.53 -6.45
N THR A 15 -6.45 -0.41 -7.26
CA THR A 15 -7.07 -1.73 -7.46
C THR A 15 -6.69 -2.66 -6.31
N SER A 16 -5.42 -2.64 -5.90
CA SER A 16 -4.93 -3.45 -4.78
C SER A 16 -3.76 -2.77 -4.06
N VAL A 17 -3.63 -3.11 -2.76
CA VAL A 17 -2.49 -2.74 -1.92
C VAL A 17 -2.01 -4.01 -1.24
N THR A 18 -0.72 -4.30 -1.34
CA THR A 18 -0.04 -5.36 -0.61
C THR A 18 0.95 -4.74 0.36
N ILE A 19 0.88 -5.12 1.63
CA ILE A 19 1.82 -4.70 2.67
C ILE A 19 2.60 -5.89 3.20
N LYS A 20 3.90 -5.68 3.41
CA LYS A 20 4.75 -6.53 4.24
C LYS A 20 5.13 -5.75 5.49
N ALA A 21 4.91 -6.33 6.66
CA ALA A 21 5.27 -5.76 7.96
C ALA A 21 5.69 -6.88 8.92
N ALA A 22 6.17 -6.51 10.11
CA ALA A 22 6.61 -7.46 11.13
C ALA A 22 5.45 -8.30 11.70
N THR A 23 4.23 -7.77 11.69
CA THR A 23 3.03 -8.46 12.19
C THR A 23 1.89 -8.42 11.17
N VAL A 24 1.00 -9.42 11.26
CA VAL A 24 -0.21 -9.47 10.42
C VAL A 24 -1.16 -8.32 10.76
N MET A 25 -1.23 -7.92 12.03
CA MET A 25 -2.05 -6.79 12.47
C MET A 25 -1.62 -5.48 11.81
N ASP A 26 -0.31 -5.20 11.80
CA ASP A 26 0.22 -4.00 11.13
C ASP A 26 -0.01 -4.07 9.62
N ALA A 27 0.24 -5.24 9.00
CA ALA A 27 0.06 -5.41 7.57
C ALA A 27 -1.39 -5.16 7.13
N ASP A 28 -2.37 -5.69 7.86
CA ASP A 28 -3.80 -5.55 7.55
C ASP A 28 -4.29 -4.10 7.77
N ALA A 29 -3.90 -3.49 8.89
CA ALA A 29 -4.24 -2.11 9.22
C ALA A 29 -3.65 -1.13 8.18
N LEU A 30 -2.37 -1.30 7.84
CA LEU A 30 -1.71 -0.49 6.82
C LEU A 30 -2.30 -0.73 5.44
N ALA A 31 -2.61 -1.97 5.04
CA ALA A 31 -3.18 -2.26 3.73
C ALA A 31 -4.51 -1.51 3.55
N THR A 32 -5.38 -1.57 4.55
CA THR A 32 -6.67 -0.87 4.54
C THR A 32 -6.49 0.66 4.57
N GLY A 33 -5.62 1.16 5.45
CA GLY A 33 -5.37 2.60 5.60
C GLY A 33 -4.75 3.22 4.34
N ILE A 34 -3.79 2.53 3.72
CA ILE A 34 -3.14 2.98 2.49
C ILE A 34 -4.09 2.91 1.28
N PHE A 35 -4.98 1.92 1.21
CA PHE A 35 -5.94 1.77 0.10
C PHE A 35 -6.84 3.00 -0.10
N VAL A 36 -7.13 3.74 0.98
CA VAL A 36 -7.97 4.95 0.93
C VAL A 36 -7.17 6.24 0.70
N MET A 37 -5.83 6.16 0.57
CA MET A 37 -4.96 7.31 0.30
C MET A 37 -4.69 7.48 -1.19
N GLU A 38 -4.17 8.64 -1.57
CA GLU A 38 -3.48 8.79 -2.85
C GLU A 38 -2.29 7.81 -2.94
N PRO A 39 -2.14 7.02 -4.03
CA PRO A 39 -1.14 5.94 -4.10
C PRO A 39 0.29 6.40 -3.78
N ALA A 40 0.71 7.56 -4.31
CA ALA A 40 2.03 8.12 -4.06
C ALA A 40 2.24 8.52 -2.59
N ARG A 41 1.19 9.06 -1.94
CA ARG A 41 1.21 9.37 -0.50
C ARG A 41 1.30 8.10 0.33
N GLY A 42 0.61 7.05 -0.09
CA GLY A 42 0.67 5.75 0.57
C GLY A 42 2.07 5.14 0.55
N VAL A 43 2.73 5.14 -0.61
CA VAL A 43 4.12 4.69 -0.74
C VAL A 43 5.07 5.54 0.10
N GLN A 44 4.89 6.88 0.10
CA GLN A 44 5.67 7.77 0.96
C GLN A 44 5.51 7.44 2.44
N HIS A 45 4.27 7.17 2.88
CA HIS A 45 3.97 6.81 4.27
C HIS A 45 4.65 5.51 4.67
N VAL A 46 4.59 4.47 3.83
CA VAL A 46 5.25 3.18 4.10
C VAL A 46 6.76 3.32 4.14
N ASN A 47 7.38 4.09 3.22
CA ASN A 47 8.82 4.33 3.22
C ASN A 47 9.33 5.04 4.49
N ALA A 48 8.46 5.77 5.20
CA ALA A 48 8.80 6.42 6.47
C ALA A 48 8.74 5.46 7.68
N GLN A 49 8.25 4.24 7.50
CA GLN A 49 8.13 3.23 8.55
C GLN A 49 9.20 2.15 8.40
N ALA A 50 10.05 2.02 9.42
CA ALA A 50 11.08 0.98 9.42
C ALA A 50 10.44 -0.42 9.41
N GLY A 51 10.95 -1.31 8.55
CA GLY A 51 10.50 -2.70 8.48
C GLY A 51 9.19 -2.92 7.73
N CYS A 52 8.63 -1.89 7.09
CA CYS A 52 7.43 -2.01 6.27
C CYS A 52 7.75 -1.80 4.78
N GLU A 53 7.12 -2.60 3.92
CA GLU A 53 7.22 -2.47 2.46
C GLU A 53 5.83 -2.61 1.84
N CYS A 54 5.63 -2.02 0.67
CA CYS A 54 4.36 -2.06 -0.05
C CYS A 54 4.52 -2.20 -1.56
N PHE A 55 3.49 -2.76 -2.17
CA PHE A 55 3.27 -2.80 -3.61
C PHE A 55 1.82 -2.47 -3.89
N LEU A 56 1.60 -1.49 -4.75
CA LEU A 56 0.28 -0.96 -5.10
C LEU A 56 0.04 -1.19 -6.59
N VAL A 57 -1.16 -1.64 -6.92
CA VAL A 57 -1.68 -1.63 -8.29
C VAL A 57 -2.73 -0.53 -8.37
N GLN A 58 -2.51 0.43 -9.26
CA GLN A 58 -3.39 1.55 -9.50
C GLN A 58 -4.61 1.13 -10.35
N HIS A 59 -5.64 1.98 -10.39
CA HIS A 59 -6.86 1.71 -11.14
C HIS A 59 -6.64 1.62 -12.66
N ASP A 60 -5.57 2.23 -13.17
CA ASP A 60 -5.17 2.21 -14.58
C ASP A 60 -4.23 1.05 -14.93
N GLY A 61 -3.92 0.19 -13.96
CA GLY A 61 -2.98 -0.92 -14.11
C GLY A 61 -1.51 -0.55 -13.86
N GLY A 62 -1.20 0.72 -13.62
CA GLY A 62 0.13 1.15 -13.18
C GLY A 62 0.50 0.59 -11.80
N THR A 63 1.80 0.56 -11.48
CA THR A 63 2.27 0.06 -10.19
C THR A 63 3.19 1.06 -9.50
N LEU A 64 3.09 1.09 -8.17
CA LEU A 64 4.01 1.84 -7.29
C LEU A 64 4.46 0.93 -6.17
N GLN A 65 5.69 1.10 -5.70
CA GLN A 65 6.27 0.25 -4.66
C GLN A 65 7.21 1.05 -3.76
N SER A 66 7.33 0.60 -2.51
CA SER A 66 8.33 1.14 -1.58
C SER A 66 9.76 0.80 -2.02
N ALA A 67 10.72 1.57 -1.51
CA ALA A 67 12.11 1.53 -1.97
C ALA A 67 12.81 0.19 -1.71
N GLY A 68 12.38 -0.58 -0.69
CA GLY A 68 12.95 -1.89 -0.37
C GLY A 68 12.20 -3.07 -1.00
N TRP A 69 11.08 -2.84 -1.70
CA TRP A 69 10.30 -3.91 -2.32
C TRP A 69 11.10 -4.66 -3.40
N ALA A 70 11.71 -3.94 -4.33
CA ALA A 70 12.46 -4.55 -5.45
C ALA A 70 13.79 -5.22 -5.04
N LYS A 71 14.33 -4.89 -3.85
CA LYS A 71 15.63 -5.44 -3.38
C LYS A 71 15.57 -6.94 -3.05
N GLN A 72 14.40 -7.56 -3.13
CA GLN A 72 14.19 -8.97 -2.82
C GLN A 72 14.18 -9.89 -4.06
N PHE A 73 14.13 -9.34 -5.28
CA PHE A 73 14.21 -10.13 -6.52
C PHE A 73 15.64 -10.28 -7.06
N ALA A 74 16.66 -9.83 -6.33
CA ALA A 74 18.08 -9.96 -6.70
C ALA A 74 18.76 -11.24 -6.15
N ALA A 75 17.98 -12.24 -5.75
CA ALA A 75 18.49 -13.56 -5.39
C ALA A 75 17.53 -14.66 -5.88
N ALA A 76 17.77 -15.11 -7.10
CA ALA A 76 17.41 -16.43 -7.61
C ALA A 76 18.39 -16.79 -8.73
#